data_AF-A0A0C3BKT8-F1
#
_entry.id   AF-A0A0C3BKT8-F1
#
_cell.length_a   1.000
_cell.length_b   1.000
_cell.length_c   1.000
_cell.angle_alpha   90.00
_cell.angle_beta   90.00
_cell.angle_gamma   90.00
#
_symmetry.space_group_name_H-M   'P 1'
#
loop_
_entity.id
_entity.type
_entity.pdbx_description
1 polymer ?
#
loop_
_entity_poly.entity_id
_entity_poly.type
_entity_poly.pdbx_seq_one_letter_code
_entity_poly.pdbx_strand_id
1 'polypeptide(L)'
;MLAFMSTGEQWNQYMHDYAISFPRCTNPPSSLEDSDCGSTGWSYTLFIAWNVLSMYIFVNMFTGVVVENFSYIYQQRRNQTLNREEMRAFKKVWAQFDQSSTGYLSRDKIVPFLAKLSGVFEVRIYPATHQFHTLYEDSKASASDPFIPGTRVGPLDLRKLGRNLDNLDHDEVRRRRKLYNRVFWEARMLAQTDGRIPFSSMLLMLAHHKLIDDDKALK
;
A
#
# COMPACT_ATOMS: atom_id res chain seq x y z
N MET A 1 -36.72 19.25 11.39
CA MET A 1 -36.90 20.38 10.45
C MET A 1 -35.55 20.94 9.98
N LEU A 2 -34.70 21.46 10.88
CA LEU A 2 -33.39 22.05 10.51
C LEU A 2 -32.44 21.09 9.77
N ALA A 3 -32.48 19.79 10.06
CA ALA A 3 -31.71 18.77 9.35
C ALA A 3 -32.16 18.56 7.88
N PHE A 4 -33.44 18.77 7.57
CA PHE A 4 -33.92 18.78 6.19
C PHE A 4 -33.55 20.09 5.48
N MET A 5 -33.49 21.21 6.21
CA MET A 5 -33.01 22.47 5.63
C MET A 5 -31.51 22.43 5.31
N SER A 6 -30.71 21.64 6.05
CA SER A 6 -29.28 21.49 5.77
C SER A 6 -28.99 20.73 4.47
N THR A 7 -29.95 20.00 3.90
CA THR A 7 -29.82 19.41 2.56
C THR A 7 -30.16 20.40 1.44
N GLY A 8 -30.54 21.64 1.78
CA GLY A 8 -30.83 22.71 0.83
C GLY A 8 -32.26 22.72 0.29
N GLU A 9 -33.13 21.82 0.75
CA GLU A 9 -34.52 21.73 0.27
C GLU A 9 -35.44 22.68 1.05
N GLN A 10 -36.27 23.44 0.32
CA GLN A 10 -37.37 24.28 0.83
C GLN A 10 -37.04 25.30 1.94
N TRP A 11 -35.77 25.51 2.29
CA TRP A 11 -35.34 26.39 3.39
C TRP A 11 -35.79 27.84 3.19
N ASN A 12 -35.81 28.31 1.93
CA ASN A 12 -36.24 29.67 1.59
C ASN A 12 -37.75 29.87 1.84
N GLN A 13 -38.56 28.85 1.59
CA GLN A 13 -40.00 28.92 1.86
C GLN A 13 -40.25 28.99 3.37
N TYR A 14 -39.60 28.12 4.15
CA TYR A 14 -39.70 28.15 5.61
C TYR A 14 -39.25 29.50 6.16
N MET A 15 -38.15 30.06 5.66
CA MET A 15 -37.71 31.40 6.06
C MET A 15 -38.80 32.47 5.84
N HIS A 16 -39.50 32.44 4.71
CA HIS A 16 -40.59 33.37 4.43
C HIS A 16 -41.85 33.09 5.27
N ASP A 17 -42.15 31.83 5.59
CA ASP A 17 -43.26 31.44 6.45
C ASP A 17 -43.06 31.96 7.89
N TYR A 18 -41.82 31.97 8.40
CA TYR A 18 -41.47 32.55 9.72
C TYR A 18 -41.30 34.08 9.70
N ALA A 19 -41.35 34.72 8.53
CA ALA A 19 -41.24 36.17 8.37
C ALA A 19 -42.59 36.88 8.21
N ILE A 20 -43.71 36.15 8.33
CA ILE A 20 -45.07 36.69 8.16
C ILE A 20 -45.38 37.76 9.21
N SER A 21 -45.92 38.88 8.76
CA SER A 21 -46.37 40.01 9.57
C SER A 21 -47.81 40.42 9.24
N PHE A 22 -48.43 41.23 10.11
CA PHE A 22 -49.78 41.76 9.91
C PHE A 22 -49.90 42.50 8.57
N PRO A 23 -50.96 42.31 7.75
CA PRO A 23 -52.27 41.71 8.05
C PRO A 23 -52.40 40.21 7.75
N ARG A 24 -51.29 39.51 7.44
CA ARG A 24 -51.29 38.08 7.11
C ARG A 24 -51.19 37.16 8.34
N CYS A 25 -51.14 37.74 9.53
CA CYS A 25 -51.16 37.06 10.83
C CYS A 25 -51.91 37.92 11.84
N THR A 26 -52.42 37.30 12.92
CA THR A 26 -53.14 37.99 13.99
C THR A 26 -52.22 38.19 15.18
N ASN A 27 -52.05 39.44 15.63
CA ASN A 27 -51.26 39.76 16.82
C ASN A 27 -52.17 40.28 17.93
N PRO A 28 -52.59 39.44 18.90
CA PRO A 28 -53.41 39.89 20.02
C PRO A 28 -52.58 40.79 20.96
N PRO A 29 -53.17 41.86 21.52
CA PRO A 29 -52.45 42.81 22.36
C PRO A 29 -52.09 42.28 23.76
N SER A 30 -52.66 41.14 24.18
CA SER A 30 -52.61 40.64 25.56
C SER A 30 -51.52 39.59 25.84
N SER A 31 -50.91 38.98 24.82
CA SER A 31 -49.99 37.85 25.01
C SER A 31 -49.19 37.57 23.73
N LEU A 32 -47.86 37.49 23.85
CA LEU A 32 -46.96 37.03 22.77
C LEU A 32 -47.15 35.54 22.43
N GLU A 33 -47.66 34.76 23.38
CA GLU A 33 -47.88 33.31 23.22
C GLU A 33 -49.11 32.98 22.34
N ASP A 34 -50.05 33.92 22.22
CA ASP A 34 -51.26 33.77 21.38
C ASP A 34 -51.11 34.45 20.00
N SER A 35 -49.90 34.91 19.66
CA SER A 35 -49.59 35.56 18.39
C SER A 35 -49.13 34.55 17.34
N ASP A 36 -49.83 34.47 16.21
CA ASP A 36 -49.44 33.66 15.05
C ASP A 36 -48.46 34.41 14.13
N CYS A 37 -47.95 35.57 14.55
CA CYS A 37 -47.02 36.38 13.77
C CYS A 37 -45.56 35.96 13.95
N GLY A 38 -44.82 35.97 12.85
CA GLY A 38 -43.38 35.73 12.83
C GLY A 38 -42.57 36.99 13.12
N SER A 39 -41.24 36.83 13.18
CA SER A 39 -40.30 37.94 13.30
C SER A 39 -39.40 38.00 12.07
N THR A 40 -39.59 39.03 11.24
CA THR A 40 -38.87 39.19 9.98
C THR A 40 -37.35 39.24 10.15
N GLY A 41 -36.85 40.01 11.13
CA GLY A 41 -35.41 40.17 11.36
C GLY A 41 -34.74 38.89 11.88
N TRP A 42 -35.39 38.23 12.84
CA TRP A 42 -34.87 36.98 13.42
C TRP A 42 -34.97 35.81 12.44
N SER A 43 -36.04 35.74 11.64
CA SER A 43 -36.20 34.72 10.61
C SER A 43 -35.03 34.79 9.61
N TYR A 44 -34.79 35.94 8.98
CA TYR A 44 -33.68 36.07 8.03
C TYR A 44 -32.34 35.74 8.65
N THR A 45 -32.07 36.24 9.86
CA THR A 45 -30.78 36.01 10.53
C THR A 45 -30.55 34.52 10.84
N LEU A 46 -31.53 33.85 11.42
CA LEU A 46 -31.39 32.44 11.84
C LEU A 46 -31.31 31.50 10.63
N PHE A 47 -32.18 31.63 9.64
CA PHE A 47 -32.20 30.72 8.50
C PHE A 47 -31.00 30.93 7.57
N ILE A 48 -30.57 32.16 7.34
CA ILE A 48 -29.37 32.44 6.53
C ILE A 48 -28.11 31.96 7.27
N ALA A 49 -27.96 32.26 8.56
CA ALA A 49 -26.81 31.79 9.34
C ALA A 49 -26.76 30.27 9.41
N TRP A 50 -27.90 29.60 9.62
CA TRP A 50 -28.00 28.15 9.60
C TRP A 50 -27.63 27.55 8.23
N ASN A 51 -28.09 28.16 7.14
CA ASN A 51 -27.74 27.71 5.79
C ASN A 51 -26.22 27.78 5.57
N VAL A 52 -25.59 28.90 5.97
CA VAL A 52 -24.14 29.07 5.86
C VAL A 52 -23.35 28.07 6.69
N LEU A 53 -23.71 27.88 7.95
CA LEU A 53 -23.02 26.95 8.83
C LEU A 53 -23.21 25.49 8.39
N SER A 54 -24.44 25.07 8.12
CA SER A 54 -24.75 23.66 7.82
C SER A 54 -24.33 23.25 6.41
N MET A 55 -24.82 23.94 5.38
CA MET A 55 -24.61 23.54 3.99
C MET A 55 -23.21 23.90 3.49
N TYR A 56 -22.68 25.08 3.83
CA TYR A 56 -21.39 25.52 3.29
C TYR A 56 -20.19 25.19 4.18
N ILE A 57 -20.34 25.08 5.50
CA ILE A 57 -19.20 24.76 6.39
C ILE A 57 -19.19 23.27 6.73
N PHE A 58 -20.23 22.73 7.37
CA PHE A 58 -20.22 21.34 7.84
C PHE A 58 -20.17 20.31 6.72
N VAL A 59 -20.95 20.48 5.64
CA VAL A 59 -20.89 19.54 4.50
C VAL A 59 -19.53 19.59 3.82
N ASN A 60 -18.99 20.78 3.55
CA ASN A 60 -17.67 20.90 2.92
C ASN A 60 -16.56 20.32 3.82
N MET A 61 -16.59 20.56 5.13
CA MET A 61 -15.65 19.93 6.07
C MET A 61 -15.78 18.40 6.06
N PHE A 62 -17.01 17.88 6.11
CA PHE A 62 -17.26 16.44 6.06
C PHE A 62 -16.74 15.82 4.76
N THR A 63 -17.03 16.42 3.60
CA THR A 63 -16.52 15.95 2.31
C THR A 63 -14.99 15.99 2.26
N GLY A 64 -14.35 17.01 2.82
CA GLY A 64 -12.89 17.10 2.93
C GLY A 64 -12.30 15.93 3.71
N VAL A 65 -12.83 15.64 4.90
CA VAL A 65 -12.40 14.51 5.74
C VAL A 65 -12.65 13.17 5.04
N VAL A 66 -13.78 13.01 4.36
CA VAL A 66 -14.09 11.78 3.62
C VAL A 66 -13.11 11.57 2.46
N VAL A 67 -12.83 12.62 1.69
CA VAL A 67 -11.86 12.58 0.59
C VAL A 67 -10.46 12.29 1.12
N GLU A 68 -10.06 12.89 2.24
CA GLU A 68 -8.77 12.62 2.88
C GLU A 68 -8.65 11.15 3.30
N ASN A 69 -9.68 10.58 3.93
CA ASN A 69 -9.70 9.17 4.31
C ASN A 69 -9.62 8.24 3.10
N PHE A 70 -10.40 8.51 2.05
CA PHE A 70 -10.31 7.71 0.82
C PHE A 70 -8.94 7.86 0.17
N SER A 71 -8.42 9.08 0.07
CA SER A 71 -7.08 9.35 -0.47
C SER A 71 -6.02 8.59 0.31
N TYR A 72 -6.05 8.61 1.64
CA TYR A 72 -5.16 7.83 2.50
C TYR A 72 -5.24 6.33 2.21
N ILE A 73 -6.45 5.77 2.13
CA ILE A 73 -6.65 4.34 1.81
C ILE A 73 -6.14 3.99 0.41
N TYR A 74 -6.43 4.84 -0.59
CA TYR A 74 -5.98 4.62 -1.97
C TYR A 74 -4.46 4.78 -2.11
N GLN A 75 -3.86 5.76 -1.45
CA GLN A 75 -2.41 5.92 -1.38
C GLN A 75 -1.75 4.75 -0.68
N GLN A 76 -2.32 4.24 0.41
CA GLN A 76 -1.84 3.01 1.06
C GLN A 76 -1.79 1.82 0.10
N ARG A 77 -2.75 1.72 -0.83
CA ARG A 77 -2.77 0.66 -1.85
C ARG A 77 -1.79 0.88 -3.01
N ARG A 78 -1.45 2.14 -3.31
CA ARG A 78 -0.64 2.51 -4.49
C ARG A 78 0.84 2.68 -4.16
N ASN A 79 1.13 3.14 -2.95
CA ASN A 79 2.48 3.13 -2.40
C ASN A 79 2.86 1.66 -2.18
N GLN A 80 4.13 1.32 -2.41
CA GLN A 80 4.74 0.00 -2.25
C GLN A 80 4.78 -0.43 -0.77
N THR A 81 3.67 -0.27 -0.06
CA THR A 81 3.53 -0.66 1.33
C THR A 81 3.38 -2.18 1.39
N LEU A 82 4.06 -2.78 2.36
CA LEU A 82 4.05 -4.23 2.54
C LEU A 82 2.62 -4.74 2.71
N ASN A 83 2.14 -5.50 1.73
CA ASN A 83 0.87 -6.18 1.87
C ASN A 83 0.95 -7.20 3.03
N ARG A 84 -0.18 -7.42 3.69
CA ARG A 84 -0.29 -8.35 4.84
C ARG A 84 0.11 -9.77 4.46
N GLU A 85 -0.10 -10.16 3.21
CA GLU A 85 0.28 -11.47 2.67
C GLU A 85 1.80 -11.61 2.54
N GLU A 86 2.49 -10.59 2.02
CA GLU A 86 3.96 -10.55 1.92
C GLU A 86 4.61 -10.61 3.31
N MET A 87 4.05 -9.88 4.29
CA MET A 87 4.52 -9.95 5.68
C MET A 87 4.36 -11.36 6.27
N ARG A 88 3.24 -12.05 5.98
CA ARG A 88 3.04 -13.44 6.41
C ARG A 88 4.01 -14.40 5.73
N ALA A 89 4.27 -14.22 4.43
CA ALA A 89 5.27 -15.02 3.71
C ALA A 89 6.66 -14.86 4.31
N PHE A 90 7.07 -13.62 4.62
CA PHE A 90 8.34 -13.34 5.31
C PHE A 90 8.42 -14.03 6.68
N LYS A 91 7.40 -13.88 7.52
CA LYS A 91 7.33 -14.54 8.84
C LYS A 91 7.38 -16.06 8.73
N LYS A 92 6.72 -16.64 7.72
CA LYS A 92 6.74 -18.10 7.46
C LYS A 92 8.15 -18.59 7.12
N VAL A 93 8.91 -17.84 6.32
CA VAL A 93 10.30 -18.18 6.03
C VAL A 93 11.16 -18.02 7.29
N TRP A 94 11.00 -16.92 8.04
CA TRP A 94 11.73 -16.68 9.28
C TRP A 94 11.56 -17.80 10.30
N ALA A 95 10.33 -18.26 10.51
CA ALA A 95 10.01 -19.34 11.44
C ALA A 95 10.71 -20.68 11.11
N GLN A 96 11.12 -20.89 9.85
CA GLN A 96 11.91 -22.08 9.49
C GLN A 96 13.35 -22.03 10.04
N PHE A 97 13.90 -20.82 10.25
CA PHE A 97 15.27 -20.63 10.71
C PHE A 97 15.37 -20.36 12.23
N ASP A 98 14.31 -19.82 12.83
CA ASP A 98 14.15 -19.55 14.26
C ASP A 98 13.04 -20.42 14.87
N GLN A 99 13.32 -21.72 15.02
CA GLN A 99 12.38 -22.69 15.59
C GLN A 99 12.05 -22.43 17.06
N SER A 100 13.00 -21.84 17.81
CA SER A 100 12.88 -21.51 19.22
C SER A 100 12.17 -20.19 19.50
N SER A 101 11.68 -19.48 18.47
CA SER A 101 11.01 -18.17 18.60
C SER A 101 11.84 -17.13 19.37
N THR A 102 13.15 -17.16 19.18
CA THR A 102 14.09 -16.25 19.86
C THR A 102 14.03 -14.83 19.31
N GLY A 103 13.55 -14.66 18.07
CA GLY A 103 13.56 -13.40 17.34
C GLY A 103 14.90 -13.10 16.64
N TYR A 104 15.84 -14.04 16.64
CA TYR A 104 17.21 -13.84 16.14
C TYR A 104 17.60 -14.84 15.05
N LEU A 105 18.38 -14.37 14.08
CA LEU A 105 18.98 -15.18 13.03
C LEU A 105 20.50 -15.24 13.18
N SER A 106 21.06 -16.44 13.22
CA SER A 106 22.52 -16.65 13.27
C SER A 106 23.20 -16.22 11.97
N ARG A 107 24.43 -15.71 12.07
CA ARG A 107 25.23 -15.26 10.92
C ARG A 107 25.40 -16.32 9.82
N ASP A 108 25.58 -17.59 10.19
CA ASP A 108 25.78 -18.68 9.21
C ASP A 108 24.51 -18.99 8.41
N LYS A 109 23.35 -18.61 8.93
CA LYS A 109 22.04 -18.84 8.30
C LYS A 109 21.62 -17.71 7.36
N ILE A 110 22.41 -16.64 7.20
CA ILE A 110 22.05 -15.48 6.36
C ILE A 110 21.86 -15.90 4.88
N VAL A 111 22.84 -16.60 4.30
CA VAL A 111 22.79 -17.02 2.89
C VAL A 111 21.58 -17.93 2.60
N PRO A 112 21.35 -19.04 3.34
CA PRO A 112 20.21 -19.89 3.09
C PRO A 112 18.87 -19.19 3.38
N PHE A 113 18.83 -18.23 4.31
CA PHE A 113 17.66 -17.40 4.55
C PHE A 113 17.32 -16.53 3.34
N LEU A 114 18.28 -15.75 2.83
CA LEU A 114 18.09 -14.87 1.67
C LEU A 114 17.68 -15.66 0.41
N ALA A 115 18.19 -16.89 0.25
CA ALA A 115 17.82 -17.76 -0.86
C ALA A 115 16.35 -18.24 -0.81
N LYS A 116 15.78 -18.40 0.39
CA LYS A 116 14.39 -18.84 0.58
C LYS A 116 13.36 -17.71 0.48
N LEU A 117 13.78 -16.45 0.51
CA LEU A 117 12.87 -15.32 0.32
C LEU A 117 12.24 -15.38 -1.08
N SER A 118 11.01 -14.90 -1.16
CA SER A 118 10.17 -14.90 -2.37
C SER A 118 9.30 -13.65 -2.41
N GLY A 119 8.64 -13.40 -3.54
CA GLY A 119 7.74 -12.26 -3.69
C GLY A 119 8.52 -10.96 -3.66
N VAL A 120 8.02 -9.97 -2.92
CA VAL A 120 8.63 -8.63 -2.93
C VAL A 120 10.00 -8.60 -2.24
N PHE A 121 10.27 -9.56 -1.35
CA PHE A 121 11.55 -9.71 -0.65
C PHE A 121 12.57 -10.62 -1.37
N GLU A 122 12.31 -11.07 -2.61
CA GLU A 122 13.25 -11.95 -3.32
C GLU A 122 14.59 -11.26 -3.61
N VAL A 123 15.70 -11.83 -3.12
CA VAL A 123 17.06 -11.26 -3.32
C VAL A 123 17.96 -12.15 -4.19
N ARG A 124 17.38 -13.01 -5.03
CA ARG A 124 18.14 -13.97 -5.83
C ARG A 124 18.89 -13.30 -6.97
N ILE A 125 20.11 -13.77 -7.24
CA ILE A 125 20.95 -13.23 -8.33
C ILE A 125 20.36 -13.59 -9.70
N TYR A 126 19.88 -14.82 -9.85
CA TYR A 126 19.28 -15.30 -11.10
C TYR A 126 17.75 -15.39 -10.97
N PRO A 127 16.99 -15.01 -12.00
CA PRO A 127 15.54 -15.18 -12.02
C PRO A 127 15.17 -16.67 -11.98
N ALA A 128 13.92 -16.96 -11.60
CA ALA A 128 13.44 -18.34 -11.45
C ALA A 128 13.61 -19.21 -12.71
N THR A 129 13.51 -18.60 -13.90
CA THR A 129 13.73 -19.23 -15.21
C THR A 129 15.18 -19.67 -15.45
N HIS A 130 16.14 -18.92 -14.91
CA HIS A 130 17.58 -19.15 -15.13
C HIS A 130 18.29 -19.66 -13.88
N GLN A 131 17.53 -20.21 -12.92
CA GLN A 131 18.12 -20.99 -11.84
C GLN A 131 18.69 -22.29 -12.40
N PHE A 132 19.79 -22.75 -11.82
CA PHE A 132 20.51 -23.92 -12.31
C PHE A 132 19.60 -25.13 -12.57
N HIS A 133 18.71 -25.46 -11.64
CA HIS A 133 17.79 -26.59 -11.78
C HIS A 133 16.81 -26.40 -12.95
N THR A 134 16.13 -25.26 -13.01
CA THR A 134 15.19 -24.93 -14.09
C THR A 134 15.89 -24.94 -15.45
N LEU A 135 17.03 -24.25 -15.52
CA LEU A 135 17.84 -24.15 -16.73
C LEU A 135 18.34 -25.51 -17.20
N TYR A 136 18.72 -26.39 -16.26
CA TYR A 136 19.15 -27.75 -16.56
C TYR A 136 18.01 -28.58 -17.14
N GLU A 137 16.83 -28.56 -16.51
CA GLU A 137 15.65 -29.27 -17.01
C GLU A 137 15.21 -28.76 -18.38
N ASP A 138 15.16 -27.44 -18.58
CA ASP A 138 14.77 -26.82 -19.85
C ASP A 138 15.77 -27.10 -20.98
N SER A 139 17.02 -27.39 -20.63
CA SER A 139 18.10 -27.67 -21.58
C SER A 139 18.32 -29.16 -21.84
N LYS A 140 17.52 -30.06 -21.26
CA LYS A 140 17.62 -31.49 -21.55
C LYS A 140 17.23 -31.80 -22.99
N ALA A 141 17.95 -32.75 -23.59
CA ALA A 141 17.64 -33.27 -24.91
C ALA A 141 16.36 -34.12 -24.85
N SER A 142 15.39 -33.82 -25.70
CA SER A 142 14.20 -34.61 -25.93
C SER A 142 14.46 -35.65 -27.02
N ALA A 143 13.72 -36.77 -26.98
CA ALA A 143 13.76 -37.79 -28.04
C ALA A 143 13.34 -37.24 -29.42
N SER A 144 12.56 -36.16 -29.44
CA SER A 144 12.12 -35.47 -30.65
C SER A 144 13.16 -34.49 -31.21
N ASP A 145 14.22 -34.17 -30.47
CA ASP A 145 15.20 -33.19 -30.93
C ASP A 145 16.15 -33.80 -31.96
N PRO A 146 16.50 -33.06 -33.03
CA PRO A 146 17.52 -33.48 -33.99
C PRO A 146 18.83 -33.82 -33.28
N PHE A 147 19.43 -34.95 -33.66
CA PHE A 147 20.77 -35.30 -33.22
C PHE A 147 21.79 -34.59 -34.10
N ILE A 148 22.56 -33.68 -33.52
CA ILE A 148 23.68 -33.02 -34.18
C ILE A 148 24.96 -33.40 -33.41
N PRO A 149 25.96 -33.99 -34.08
CA PRO A 149 27.23 -34.32 -33.45
C PRO A 149 27.87 -33.08 -32.81
N GLY A 150 28.39 -33.23 -31.59
CA GLY A 150 29.08 -32.16 -30.87
C GLY A 150 28.19 -31.16 -30.14
N THR A 151 26.86 -31.22 -30.28
CA THR A 151 25.94 -30.30 -29.57
C THR A 151 25.30 -30.91 -28.31
N ARG A 152 25.64 -32.14 -27.95
CA ARG A 152 25.12 -32.82 -26.76
C ARG A 152 26.26 -33.19 -25.81
N VAL A 153 26.05 -32.92 -24.53
CA VAL A 153 26.94 -33.34 -23.43
C VAL A 153 26.10 -34.13 -22.44
N GLY A 154 26.22 -35.46 -22.48
CA GLY A 154 25.34 -36.35 -21.72
C GLY A 154 23.86 -36.11 -22.06
N PRO A 155 22.98 -35.86 -21.08
CA PRO A 155 21.56 -35.58 -21.31
C PRO A 155 21.26 -34.14 -21.77
N LEU A 156 22.27 -33.27 -21.89
CA LEU A 156 22.09 -31.84 -22.15
C LEU A 156 22.24 -31.50 -23.65
N ASP A 157 21.34 -30.68 -24.20
CA ASP A 157 21.48 -30.06 -25.53
C ASP A 157 22.06 -28.64 -25.37
N LEU A 158 23.30 -28.46 -25.84
CA LEU A 158 24.04 -27.20 -25.77
C LEU A 158 23.37 -26.06 -26.55
N ARG A 159 22.57 -26.37 -27.58
CA ARG A 159 21.87 -25.34 -28.36
C ARG A 159 20.72 -24.74 -27.57
N LYS A 160 19.98 -25.59 -26.83
CA LYS A 160 18.89 -25.14 -25.96
C LYS A 160 19.46 -24.31 -24.80
N LEU A 161 20.55 -24.80 -24.21
CA LEU A 161 21.27 -24.05 -23.18
C LEU A 161 21.75 -22.69 -23.70
N GLY A 162 22.38 -22.66 -24.88
CA GLY A 162 22.83 -21.44 -25.54
C GLY A 162 21.70 -20.43 -25.72
N ARG A 163 20.58 -20.85 -26.31
CA ARG A 163 19.39 -19.98 -26.49
C ARG A 163 18.84 -19.45 -25.16
N ASN A 164 18.80 -20.30 -24.13
CA ASN A 164 18.32 -19.90 -22.82
C ASN A 164 19.27 -18.88 -22.15
N LEU A 165 20.58 -19.04 -22.34
CA LEU A 165 21.60 -18.10 -21.87
C LEU A 165 21.61 -16.79 -22.68
N ASP A 166 21.36 -16.84 -23.98
CA ASP A 166 21.26 -15.67 -24.85
C ASP A 166 20.06 -14.79 -24.46
N ASN A 167 18.97 -15.42 -24.00
CA ASN A 167 17.79 -14.71 -23.49
C ASN A 167 17.98 -14.11 -22.08
N LEU A 168 19.11 -14.35 -21.42
CA LEU A 168 19.37 -13.80 -20.10
C LEU A 168 19.77 -12.32 -20.19
N ASP A 169 19.00 -11.44 -19.56
CA ASP A 169 19.40 -10.04 -19.41
C ASP A 169 20.58 -9.95 -18.41
N HIS A 170 21.77 -9.70 -18.95
CA HIS A 170 23.00 -9.60 -18.19
C HIS A 170 23.03 -8.36 -17.29
N ASP A 171 22.37 -7.27 -17.68
CA ASP A 171 22.34 -6.02 -16.91
C ASP A 171 21.38 -6.12 -15.73
N GLU A 172 20.26 -6.84 -15.89
CA GLU A 172 19.41 -7.23 -14.76
C GLU A 172 20.16 -8.13 -13.77
N VAL A 173 20.89 -9.14 -14.24
CA VAL A 173 21.71 -10.01 -13.36
C VAL A 173 22.78 -9.22 -12.62
N ARG A 174 23.43 -8.24 -13.27
CA ARG A 174 24.39 -7.34 -12.61
C ARG A 174 23.72 -6.50 -11.52
N ARG A 175 22.53 -5.94 -11.78
CA ARG A 175 21.76 -5.18 -10.79
C ARG A 175 21.37 -6.04 -9.60
N ARG A 176 20.84 -7.24 -9.84
CA ARG A 176 20.51 -8.22 -8.79
C ARG A 176 21.71 -8.64 -7.97
N ARG A 177 22.86 -8.87 -8.61
CA ARG A 177 24.11 -9.21 -7.90
C ARG A 177 24.60 -8.07 -7.00
N LYS A 178 24.55 -6.82 -7.48
CA LYS A 178 24.90 -5.64 -6.67
C LYS A 178 23.98 -5.53 -5.45
N LEU A 179 22.68 -5.69 -5.64
CA LEU A 179 21.69 -5.66 -4.56
C LEU A 179 21.94 -6.79 -3.54
N TYR A 180 22.11 -8.03 -4.01
CA TYR A 180 22.40 -9.17 -3.13
C TYR A 180 23.67 -8.94 -2.31
N ASN A 181 24.75 -8.48 -2.94
CA ASN A 181 25.99 -8.19 -2.24
C ASN A 181 25.79 -7.11 -1.18
N ARG A 182 25.07 -6.03 -1.49
CA ARG A 182 24.78 -4.96 -0.52
C ARG A 182 24.02 -5.49 0.69
N VAL A 183 22.89 -6.16 0.45
CA VAL A 183 22.04 -6.77 1.50
C VAL A 183 22.83 -7.77 2.34
N PHE A 184 23.66 -8.61 1.71
CA PHE A 184 24.47 -9.60 2.40
C PHE A 184 25.52 -8.98 3.32
N TRP A 185 26.25 -7.97 2.83
CA TRP A 185 27.26 -7.29 3.64
C TRP A 185 26.63 -6.53 4.79
N GLU A 186 25.51 -5.85 4.55
CA GLU A 186 24.78 -5.14 5.60
C GLU A 186 24.21 -6.09 6.67
N ALA A 187 23.62 -7.21 6.26
CA ALA A 187 23.19 -8.26 7.20
C ALA A 187 24.37 -8.79 8.03
N ARG A 188 25.54 -9.00 7.41
CA ARG A 188 26.75 -9.42 8.13
C ARG A 188 27.25 -8.37 9.12
N MET A 189 27.15 -7.09 8.78
CA MET A 189 27.52 -5.99 9.68
C MET A 189 26.56 -5.92 10.87
N LEU A 190 25.25 -6.09 10.65
CA LEU A 190 24.26 -6.17 11.74
C LEU A 190 24.54 -7.34 12.69
N ALA A 191 25.11 -8.44 12.18
CA ALA A 191 25.50 -9.59 13.00
C ALA A 191 26.86 -9.42 13.70
N GLN A 192 27.58 -8.30 13.53
CA GLN A 192 28.96 -8.17 14.02
C GLN A 192 29.05 -8.02 15.54
N THR A 193 28.06 -7.38 16.17
CA THR A 193 28.05 -7.15 17.63
C THR A 193 27.78 -8.43 18.40
N ASP A 194 26.68 -9.13 18.08
CA ASP A 194 26.18 -10.27 18.88
C ASP A 194 26.22 -11.62 18.13
N GLY A 195 26.77 -11.65 16.91
CA GLY A 195 26.74 -12.85 16.04
C GLY A 195 25.36 -13.22 15.52
N ARG A 196 24.34 -12.41 15.84
CA ARG A 196 22.93 -12.66 15.59
C ARG A 196 22.25 -11.39 15.08
N ILE A 197 21.25 -11.55 14.22
CA ILE A 197 20.48 -10.44 13.63
C ILE A 197 19.05 -10.51 14.17
N PRO A 198 18.52 -9.45 14.77
CA PRO A 198 17.13 -9.42 15.20
C PRO A 198 16.18 -9.33 13.99
N PHE A 199 14.98 -9.92 14.13
CA PHE A 199 13.94 -9.94 13.10
C PHE A 199 13.63 -8.54 12.53
N SER A 200 13.44 -7.56 13.42
CA SER A 200 13.08 -6.19 13.05
C SER A 200 14.15 -5.53 12.18
N SER A 201 15.43 -5.67 12.55
CA SER A 201 16.52 -5.08 11.77
C SER A 201 16.68 -5.73 10.40
N MET A 202 16.54 -7.06 10.30
CA MET A 202 16.57 -7.74 8.99
C MET A 202 15.42 -7.29 8.10
N LEU A 203 14.20 -7.22 8.65
CA LEU A 203 13.01 -6.79 7.92
C LEU A 203 13.13 -5.34 7.45
N LEU A 204 13.59 -4.44 8.33
CA LEU A 204 13.75 -3.02 8.02
C LEU A 204 14.80 -2.81 6.92
N MET A 205 15.95 -3.47 7.02
CA MET A 205 17.01 -3.40 6.02
C MET A 205 16.50 -3.90 4.65
N LEU A 206 15.81 -5.04 4.61
CA LEU A 206 15.24 -5.55 3.36
C LEU A 206 14.17 -4.63 2.80
N ALA A 207 13.30 -4.08 3.65
CA ALA A 207 12.27 -3.15 3.25
C ALA A 207 12.87 -1.88 2.62
N HIS A 208 13.93 -1.34 3.22
CA HIS A 208 14.64 -0.17 2.72
C HIS A 208 15.17 -0.40 1.29
N HIS A 209 15.91 -1.49 1.04
CA HIS A 209 16.51 -1.73 -0.29
C HIS A 209 15.55 -2.23 -1.36
N LYS A 210 14.37 -2.75 -0.99
CA LYS A 210 13.43 -3.37 -1.93
C LYS A 210 12.15 -2.59 -2.19
N LEU A 211 11.70 -1.79 -1.24
CA LEU A 211 10.36 -1.18 -1.25
C LEU A 211 10.40 0.33 -1.18
N ILE A 212 11.49 0.89 -0.66
CA ILE A 212 11.62 2.32 -0.49
C ILE A 212 12.51 2.83 -1.61
N ASP A 213 11.95 3.73 -2.40
CA ASP A 213 12.70 4.58 -3.31
C ASP A 213 13.10 5.82 -2.51
N ASP A 214 14.33 5.85 -2.00
CA ASP A 214 14.83 6.89 -1.09
C ASP A 214 14.62 8.31 -1.66
N ASP A 215 14.70 8.46 -2.98
CA ASP A 215 14.52 9.73 -3.70
C ASP A 215 13.07 10.24 -3.66
N LYS A 216 12.10 9.35 -3.45
CA LYS A 216 10.66 9.69 -3.35
C LYS A 216 10.17 9.71 -1.91
N ALA A 217 10.83 9.01 -0.99
CA ALA A 217 10.39 8.87 0.39
C ALA A 217 10.84 10.02 1.31
N LEU A 218 11.85 10.79 0.91
CA LEU A 218 12.43 11.91 1.70
C LEU A 218 11.88 13.30 1.32
N LYS A 219 10.83 13.37 0.49
CA LYS A 219 10.11 14.62 0.16
C LYS A 219 8.76 14.65 0.84
#